data_AF-A0A535H5R6-F1
#
_entry.id   AF-A0A535H5R6-F1
#
_cell.length_a   1.000
_cell.length_b   1.000
_cell.length_c   1.000
_cell.angle_alpha   90.00
_cell.angle_beta   90.00
_cell.angle_gamma   90.00
#
_symmetry.space_group_name_H-M   'P 1'
#
loop_
_entity.id
_entity.type
_entity.pdbx_description
1 polymer ?
#
loop_
_entity_poly.entity_id
_entity_poly.type
_entity_poly.pdbx_seq_one_letter_code
_entity_poly.pdbx_strand_id
1 'polypeptide(L)'
;MWQIAPAGDRALLVTLSSTVDPAVLGEVLSLDRALKDRRPQGLIGTVTAYGSLLCHYDPGFTSADRLQEVIRELERRPSTSFPLGPIVDVPTLYDGP
;
A
#
# COMPACT_ATOMS: atom_id res chain seq x y z
N MET A 1 6.47 5.94 -11.99
CA MET A 1 7.22 6.19 -10.76
C MET A 1 6.22 6.61 -9.69
N TRP A 2 6.21 5.98 -8.52
CA TRP A 2 5.25 6.23 -7.46
C TRP A 2 5.41 7.64 -6.89
N GLN A 3 4.31 8.26 -6.49
CA GLN A 3 4.32 9.53 -5.77
C GLN A 3 4.32 9.23 -4.27
N ILE A 4 5.27 9.80 -3.52
CA ILE A 4 5.38 9.62 -2.07
C ILE A 4 5.27 11.01 -1.45
N ALA A 5 4.32 11.18 -0.55
CA ALA A 5 4.07 12.46 0.11
C ALA A 5 3.78 12.26 1.60
N PRO A 6 4.12 13.23 2.46
CA PRO A 6 3.71 13.21 3.85
C PRO A 6 2.18 13.26 3.96
N ALA A 7 1.63 12.44 4.86
CA ALA A 7 0.22 12.40 5.21
C ALA A 7 0.07 12.73 6.70
N GLY A 8 0.48 13.94 7.06
CA GLY A 8 0.68 14.37 8.45
C GLY A 8 2.07 14.01 8.98
N ASP A 9 2.27 14.13 10.30
CA ASP A 9 3.61 14.07 10.92
C ASP A 9 4.15 12.65 11.11
N ARG A 10 3.26 11.64 11.02
CA ARG A 10 3.58 10.23 11.35
C ARG A 10 3.16 9.26 10.26
N ALA A 11 2.96 9.74 9.03
CA ALA A 11 2.61 8.88 7.92
C ALA A 11 3.13 9.37 6.57
N LEU A 12 3.32 8.43 5.66
CA LEU A 12 3.58 8.65 4.25
C LEU A 12 2.46 8.02 3.42
N LEU A 13 1.94 8.75 2.45
CA LEU A 13 1.06 8.22 1.43
C LEU A 13 1.88 7.88 0.18
N VAL A 14 1.80 6.62 -0.25
CA VAL A 14 2.41 6.13 -1.48
C VAL A 14 1.30 5.96 -2.51
N THR A 15 1.28 6.80 -3.54
CA THR A 15 0.32 6.72 -4.64
C THR A 15 0.97 6.07 -5.84
N LEU A 16 0.43 4.93 -6.25
CA LEU A 16 0.90 4.14 -7.39
C LEU A 16 0.16 4.54 -8.66
N SER A 17 -1.14 4.84 -8.56
CA SER A 17 -1.93 5.41 -9.64
C SER A 17 -2.96 6.41 -9.12
N SER A 18 -3.22 7.43 -9.92
CA SER A 18 -4.34 8.37 -9.77
C SER A 18 -5.57 7.98 -10.60
N THR A 19 -5.47 6.93 -11.41
CA THR A 19 -6.57 6.38 -12.22
C THR A 19 -6.97 4.99 -11.75
N VAL A 20 -8.26 4.67 -11.91
CA VAL A 20 -8.79 3.35 -11.54
C VAL A 20 -8.38 2.33 -12.61
N ASP A 21 -7.30 1.61 -12.37
CA ASP A 21 -6.81 0.50 -13.20
C ASP A 21 -6.70 -0.79 -12.35
N PRO A 22 -7.37 -1.91 -12.72
CA PRO A 22 -7.35 -3.15 -11.95
C PRO A 22 -5.95 -3.71 -11.67
N ALA A 23 -4.98 -3.45 -12.54
CA ALA A 23 -3.60 -3.90 -12.34
C ALA A 23 -2.93 -3.21 -11.14
N VAL A 24 -3.32 -1.96 -10.85
CA VAL A 24 -2.72 -1.14 -9.79
C VAL A 24 -3.00 -1.71 -8.41
N LEU A 25 -4.20 -2.22 -8.16
CA LEU A 25 -4.53 -2.83 -6.87
C LEU A 25 -3.58 -3.99 -6.55
N GLY A 26 -3.18 -4.76 -7.57
CA GLY A 26 -2.19 -5.81 -7.45
C GLY A 26 -0.82 -5.30 -7.01
N GLU A 27 -0.36 -4.17 -7.56
CA GLU A 27 0.90 -3.53 -7.15
C GLU A 27 0.83 -2.98 -5.72
N VAL A 28 -0.29 -2.33 -5.36
CA VAL A 28 -0.49 -1.79 -4.00
C VAL A 28 -0.44 -2.92 -2.97
N LEU A 29 -1.13 -4.03 -3.24
CA LEU A 29 -1.16 -5.18 -2.34
C LEU A 29 0.18 -5.93 -2.30
N SER A 30 0.93 -5.94 -3.40
CA SER A 30 2.30 -6.45 -3.45
C SER A 30 3.24 -5.62 -2.57
N LEU A 31 3.14 -4.30 -2.63
CA LEU A 31 3.91 -3.38 -1.78
C LEU A 31 3.54 -3.57 -0.30
N ASP A 32 2.25 -3.62 0.02
CA ASP A 32 1.76 -3.85 1.37
C ASP A 32 2.31 -5.17 1.95
N ARG A 33 2.27 -6.24 1.15
CA ARG A 33 2.84 -7.53 1.56
C ARG A 33 4.35 -7.46 1.73
N ALA A 34 5.09 -6.83 0.82
CA ALA A 34 6.54 -6.68 0.96
C ALA A 34 6.94 -5.90 2.23
N LEU A 35 6.17 -4.88 2.61
CA LEU A 35 6.37 -4.13 3.85
C LEU A 35 5.98 -4.94 5.09
N LYS A 36 5.01 -5.86 4.99
CA LYS A 36 4.66 -6.76 6.09
C LYS A 36 5.69 -7.88 6.28
N ASP A 37 6.16 -8.48 5.19
CA ASP A 37 7.14 -9.57 5.19
C ASP A 37 8.52 -9.09 5.64
N ARG A 38 8.93 -7.87 5.24
CA ARG A 38 10.19 -7.23 5.68
C ARG A 38 9.91 -5.86 6.28
N ARG A 39 9.30 -5.87 7.47
CA ARG A 39 8.92 -4.64 8.19
C ARG A 39 10.12 -3.74 8.48
N PRO A 40 10.18 -2.53 7.91
CA PRO A 40 11.22 -1.55 8.22
C PRO A 40 11.12 -1.11 9.68
N GLN A 41 12.26 -0.75 10.28
CA GLN A 41 12.27 -0.21 11.64
C GLN A 41 11.39 1.04 11.73
N GLY A 42 10.56 1.12 12.77
CA GLY A 42 9.65 2.24 12.99
C GLY A 42 8.35 2.20 12.16
N LEU A 43 8.16 1.25 11.23
CA LEU A 43 6.86 1.10 10.56
C LEU A 43 5.83 0.47 11.52
N ILE A 44 4.78 1.24 11.85
CA ILE A 44 3.71 0.83 12.78
C ILE A 44 2.70 -0.03 12.04
N GLY A 45 2.26 0.42 10.86
CA GLY A 45 1.24 -0.28 10.09
C GLY A 45 0.97 0.37 8.74
N THR A 46 0.18 -0.32 7.95
CA THR A 46 -0.19 0.07 6.58
C THR A 46 -1.70 0.01 6.41
N VAL A 47 -2.25 0.95 5.65
CA VAL A 47 -3.67 0.97 5.26
C VAL A 47 -3.74 1.03 3.74
N THR A 48 -4.30 -0.01 3.14
CA THR A 48 -4.41 -0.15 1.69
C THR A 48 -5.67 0.55 1.17
N ALA A 49 -5.49 1.33 0.12
CA ALA A 49 -6.57 1.83 -0.73
C ALA A 49 -6.36 1.31 -2.16
N TYR A 50 -7.26 1.64 -3.09
CA TYR A 50 -7.24 1.09 -4.44
C TYR A 50 -5.92 1.36 -5.19
N GLY A 51 -5.50 2.64 -5.23
CA GLY A 51 -4.32 3.10 -5.97
C GLY A 51 -3.19 3.60 -5.08
N SER A 52 -3.31 3.41 -3.76
CA SER A 52 -2.37 3.98 -2.80
C SER A 52 -2.26 3.14 -1.53
N LEU A 53 -1.14 3.32 -0.84
CA LEU A 53 -0.84 2.70 0.44
C LEU A 53 -0.44 3.79 1.43
N LEU A 54 -1.15 3.87 2.55
CA LEU A 54 -0.77 4.75 3.66
C LEU A 54 0.13 3.96 4.61
N CYS A 55 1.30 4.51 4.91
CA CYS A 55 2.31 3.92 5.79
C CYS A 55 2.43 4.76 7.06
N HIS A 56 1.96 4.24 8.20
CA HIS A 56 2.14 4.88 9.50
C HIS A 56 3.46 4.48 10.13
N TYR A 57 4.21 5.45 10.64
CA TYR A 57 5.51 5.22 11.26
C TYR A 57 5.69 5.98 12.57
N ASP A 58 6.67 5.53 13.36
CA ASP A 58 7.09 6.19 14.58
C ASP A 58 8.32 7.09 14.33
N PRO A 59 8.18 8.43 14.43
CA PRO A 59 9.29 9.36 14.26
C PRO A 59 10.40 9.18 15.29
N GLY A 60 10.14 8.49 16.41
CA GLY A 60 11.18 8.13 17.40
C GLY A 60 12.16 7.05 16.90
N PHE A 61 11.78 6.28 15.87
CA PHE A 61 12.57 5.17 15.34
C PHE A 61 12.98 5.34 13.87
N THR A 62 12.19 6.06 13.07
CA THR A 62 12.50 6.31 11.65
C THR A 62 12.02 7.69 11.22
N SER A 63 12.53 8.20 10.10
CA SER A 63 12.06 9.47 9.51
C SER A 63 11.28 9.21 8.23
N ALA A 64 10.51 10.21 7.79
CA ALA A 64 9.87 10.22 6.47
C ALA A 64 10.88 9.88 5.36
N ASP A 65 12.04 10.54 5.33
CA ASP A 65 13.05 10.33 4.29
C ASP A 65 13.58 8.89 4.28
N ARG A 66 13.90 8.32 5.45
CA ARG A 66 14.38 6.93 5.55
C ARG A 66 13.32 5.93 5.10
N LEU A 67 12.07 6.14 5.52
CA LEU A 67 10.99 5.25 5.10
C LEU A 67 10.72 5.38 3.59
N GLN A 68 10.80 6.59 3.06
CA GLN A 68 10.70 6.86 1.62
C GLN A 68 11.79 6.15 0.83
N GLU A 69 13.05 6.17 1.28
CA GLU A 69 14.16 5.44 0.66
C GLU A 69 13.87 3.93 0.58
N VAL A 70 13.38 3.33 1.67
CA VAL A 70 13.00 1.91 1.71
C VAL A 70 11.87 1.62 0.73
N ILE A 71 10.87 2.50 0.63
CA ILE A 71 9.77 2.34 -0.34
C ILE A 71 10.29 2.43 -1.78
N ARG A 72 11.23 3.34 -2.07
CA ARG A 72 11.87 3.47 -3.40
C ARG A 72 12.74 2.26 -3.77
N GLU A 73 13.31 1.57 -2.81
CA GLU A 73 13.97 0.27 -3.05
C GLU A 73 12.97 -0.82 -3.46
N LEU A 74 11.78 -0.83 -2.85
CA LEU A 74 10.72 -1.77 -3.16
C LEU A 74 10.08 -1.48 -4.52
N GLU A 75 9.93 -0.21 -4.90
CA GLU A 75 9.45 0.21 -6.23
C GLU A 75 10.27 -0.39 -7.38
N ARG A 76 11.58 -0.54 -7.19
CA ARG A 76 12.50 -1.09 -8.21
C ARG A 76 12.38 -2.60 -8.37
N ARG A 77 11.60 -3.28 -7.53
CA ARG A 77 11.41 -4.72 -7.61
C ARG A 77 10.17 -5.02 -8.44
N PRO A 78 10.25 -5.98 -9.39
CA PRO A 78 9.07 -6.37 -10.15
C PRO A 78 8.01 -6.92 -9.19
N SER A 79 6.78 -6.41 -9.32
CA SER A 79 5.61 -6.94 -8.64
C SER A 79 5.40 -8.39 -9.07
N THR A 80 5.35 -9.30 -8.11
CA THR A 80 5.03 -10.71 -8.36
C THR A 80 3.51 -10.89 -8.26
N SER A 81 2.98 -11.69 -9.17
CA SER A 81 1.56 -11.96 -9.39
C SER A 81 0.70 -11.97 -8.11
N PHE A 82 -0.46 -11.34 -8.22
CA PHE A 82 -1.47 -11.26 -7.16
C PHE A 82 -1.99 -12.66 -6.78
N PRO A 83 -2.05 -13.02 -5.48
CA PRO A 83 -2.75 -14.22 -5.07
C PRO A 83 -4.25 -14.02 -5.26
N LEU A 84 -4.89 -14.83 -6.10
CA LEU A 84 -6.34 -14.93 -6.14
C LEU A 84 -6.84 -15.34 -4.75
N GLY A 85 -7.54 -14.43 -4.08
CA GLY A 85 -8.24 -14.72 -2.83
C GLY A 85 -9.41 -15.69 -3.05
N PRO A 86 -9.97 -16.26 -1.99
CA PRO A 86 -11.17 -17.08 -2.11
C PRO A 86 -12.31 -16.23 -2.70
N ILE A 87 -13.10 -16.84 -3.59
CA ILE A 87 -14.35 -16.24 -4.06
C ILE A 87 -15.33 -16.25 -2.89
N VAL A 88 -15.96 -15.10 -2.63
CA VAL A 88 -16.96 -14.94 -1.58
C VAL A 88 -18.31 -14.66 -2.24
N ASP A 89 -19.27 -15.55 -2.05
CA ASP A 89 -20.64 -15.34 -2.50
C ASP A 89 -21.38 -14.40 -1.55
N VAL A 90 -21.91 -13.30 -2.08
CA VAL A 90 -22.68 -12.32 -1.32
C VAL A 90 -24.15 -12.45 -1.69
N PRO A 91 -25.01 -13.02 -0.81
CA PRO A 91 -26.43 -13.16 -1.09
C PRO A 91 -27.06 -11.78 -1.27
N THR A 92 -27.74 -11.57 -2.40
CA THR A 92 -28.30 -10.27 -2.79
C THR A 92 -29.76 -10.45 -3.20
N LEU A 93 -30.67 -9.72 -2.56
CA LEU A 93 -32.02 -9.50 -3.07
C LEU A 93 -32.02 -8.17 -3.82
N TYR A 94 -32.47 -8.18 -5.08
CA TYR A 94 -32.56 -6.98 -5.91
C TYR A 94 -33.97 -6.39 -5.80
N ASP A 95 -34.28 -5.78 -4.65
CA ASP A 95 -35.54 -5.08 -4.35
C ASP A 95 -35.29 -3.58 -4.09
N GLY A 96 -34.34 -3.00 -4.83
CA GLY A 96 -34.11 -1.56 -4.85
C GLY A 96 -35.41 -0.77 -5.09
N PRO A 97 -35.45 0.52 -4.70
CA PRO A 97 -36.68 1.32 -4.65
C PRO A 97 -37.46 1.35 -5.97
#